data_AF-A0A0T2MSM0-F1
#
_entry.id   AF-A0A0T2MSM0-F1
#
_cell.length_a   1.000
_cell.length_b   1.000
_cell.length_c   1.000
_cell.angle_alpha   90.00
_cell.angle_beta   90.00
_cell.angle_gamma   90.00
#
_symmetry.space_group_name_H-M   'P 1'
#
loop_
_entity.id
_entity.type
_entity.pdbx_description
1 polymer ?
#
loop_
_entity_poly.entity_id
_entity_poly.type
_entity_poly.pdbx_seq_one_letter_code
_entity_poly.pdbx_strand_id
1 'polypeptide(L)'
;MRPEEFSQHIIGFCKPIYEFIGHSSDEVIKDKFSRKFGEGGVKEYAYHLMHILKSAHPEFGTEEFLRWVDQSNSEKIDEVNQFLMKLAERLTDYVIDTLKRVHGTHRLASDEQAFWEIGVESERIRRNAFEAQQNDKARRKPKEAYLNIVDLAEIVKQNNNWPHFEYVFKNALPGERSGQKYYLAWIQDFKELRNIAAHKNQLKTYTDADLELVEWLRTEVHPKLPS
;
A
#
# COMPACT_ATOMS: atom_id res chain seq x y z
N MET A 1 -19.35 -35.32 32.87
CA MET A 1 -19.85 -35.30 31.49
C MET A 1 -19.66 -36.69 30.92
N ARG A 2 -20.70 -37.27 30.31
CA ARG A 2 -20.58 -38.57 29.63
C ARG A 2 -19.77 -38.42 28.33
N PRO A 3 -19.10 -39.48 27.83
CA PRO A 3 -18.30 -39.40 26.60
C PRO A 3 -19.07 -38.85 25.39
N GLU A 4 -20.35 -39.19 25.27
CA GLU A 4 -21.22 -38.73 24.17
C GLU A 4 -21.52 -37.22 24.28
N GLU A 5 -21.79 -36.75 25.49
CA GLU A 5 -22.03 -35.33 25.77
C GLU A 5 -20.77 -34.48 25.52
N PHE A 6 -19.60 -35.03 25.88
CA PHE A 6 -18.31 -34.40 25.61
C PHE A 6 -18.04 -34.30 24.11
N SER A 7 -18.28 -35.38 23.38
CA SER A 7 -18.10 -35.41 21.92
C SER A 7 -19.01 -34.40 21.22
N GLN A 8 -20.28 -34.32 21.61
CA GLN A 8 -21.21 -33.33 21.08
C GLN A 8 -20.78 -31.90 21.39
N HIS A 9 -20.26 -31.65 22.60
CA HIS A 9 -19.76 -30.34 22.98
C HIS A 9 -18.56 -29.92 22.13
N ILE A 10 -17.59 -30.81 21.90
CA ILE A 10 -16.43 -30.54 21.04
C ILE A 10 -16.84 -30.30 19.60
N ILE A 11 -17.76 -31.11 19.05
CA ILE A 11 -18.27 -30.93 17.69
C ILE A 11 -18.96 -29.59 17.55
N GLY A 12 -19.81 -29.22 18.51
CA GLY A 12 -20.50 -27.92 18.52
C GLY A 12 -19.52 -26.75 18.65
N PHE A 13 -18.52 -26.88 19.50
CA PHE A 13 -17.48 -25.86 19.69
C PHE A 13 -16.65 -25.64 18.42
N CYS A 14 -16.25 -26.72 17.75
CA CYS A 14 -15.46 -26.69 16.52
C CYS A 14 -16.28 -26.43 15.25
N LYS A 15 -17.61 -26.30 15.36
CA LYS A 15 -18.51 -26.03 14.22
C LYS A 15 -18.04 -24.90 13.28
N PRO A 16 -17.55 -23.75 13.79
CA PRO A 16 -17.07 -22.66 12.93
C PRO A 16 -15.92 -23.08 11.99
N ILE A 17 -15.07 -24.01 12.41
CA ILE A 17 -13.98 -24.53 11.56
C ILE A 17 -14.57 -25.33 10.39
N TYR A 18 -15.49 -26.25 10.68
CA TYR A 18 -16.09 -27.09 9.63
C TYR A 18 -16.89 -26.26 8.64
N GLU A 19 -17.63 -25.26 9.14
CA GLU A 19 -18.36 -24.32 8.30
C GLU A 19 -17.40 -23.48 7.44
N PHE A 20 -16.31 -22.96 8.02
CA PHE A 20 -15.32 -22.22 7.25
C PHE A 20 -14.73 -23.07 6.12
N ILE A 21 -14.27 -24.28 6.42
CA ILE A 21 -13.65 -25.16 5.43
C ILE A 21 -14.66 -25.58 4.36
N GLY A 22 -15.91 -25.88 4.74
CA GLY A 22 -16.95 -26.31 3.82
C GLY A 22 -17.45 -25.23 2.85
N HIS A 23 -17.26 -23.94 3.18
CA HIS A 23 -17.72 -22.82 2.35
C HIS A 23 -16.60 -22.01 1.68
N SER A 24 -15.33 -22.29 2.01
CA SER A 24 -14.19 -21.57 1.43
C SER A 24 -13.75 -22.18 0.09
N SER A 25 -13.21 -21.36 -0.82
CA SER A 25 -12.59 -21.88 -2.04
C SER A 25 -11.24 -22.53 -1.76
N ASP A 26 -10.79 -23.38 -2.67
CA ASP A 26 -9.47 -24.02 -2.59
C ASP A 26 -8.33 -22.98 -2.54
N GLU A 27 -8.45 -21.82 -3.21
CA GLU A 27 -7.44 -20.77 -3.10
C GLU A 27 -7.39 -20.17 -1.69
N VAL A 28 -8.54 -19.94 -1.06
CA VAL A 28 -8.62 -19.40 0.31
C VAL A 28 -8.03 -20.39 1.32
N ILE A 29 -8.34 -21.68 1.15
CA ILE A 29 -7.77 -22.74 1.99
C ILE A 29 -6.25 -22.81 1.79
N LYS A 30 -5.79 -22.77 0.54
CA LYS A 30 -4.36 -22.79 0.24
C LYS A 30 -3.65 -21.57 0.82
N ASP A 31 -4.19 -20.36 0.68
CA ASP A 31 -3.58 -19.16 1.23
C ASP A 31 -3.44 -19.22 2.76
N LYS A 32 -4.50 -19.59 3.46
CA LYS A 32 -4.52 -19.62 4.94
C LYS A 32 -3.80 -20.81 5.56
N PHE A 33 -3.73 -21.95 4.87
CA PHE A 33 -3.31 -23.21 5.49
C PHE A 33 -2.17 -23.93 4.75
N SER A 34 -1.71 -23.43 3.61
CA SER A 34 -0.54 -24.02 2.96
C SER A 34 0.72 -23.75 3.79
N ARG A 35 1.52 -24.81 3.97
CA ARG A 35 2.78 -24.75 4.71
C ARG A 35 3.75 -23.79 4.05
N LYS A 36 4.12 -22.72 4.74
CA LYS A 36 5.39 -22.03 4.53
C LYS A 36 6.45 -22.81 5.32
N PHE A 37 7.52 -23.26 4.66
CA PHE A 37 8.48 -24.29 5.13
C PHE A 37 8.95 -24.13 6.61
N GLY A 38 9.09 -25.25 7.35
CA GLY A 38 9.69 -25.31 8.70
C GLY A 38 8.73 -25.65 9.86
N GLU A 39 9.25 -25.76 11.10
CA GLU A 39 8.46 -25.97 12.34
C GLU A 39 7.43 -24.85 12.59
N GLY A 40 7.74 -23.63 12.14
CA GLY A 40 6.84 -22.47 12.23
C GLY A 40 5.50 -22.66 11.50
N GLY A 41 5.50 -23.37 10.36
CA GLY A 41 4.28 -23.58 9.58
C GLY A 41 3.23 -24.48 10.26
N VAL A 42 3.63 -25.32 11.22
CA VAL A 42 2.67 -26.13 12.01
C VAL A 42 1.97 -25.28 13.06
N LYS A 43 2.71 -24.37 13.71
CA LYS A 43 2.13 -23.42 14.68
C LYS A 43 1.17 -22.44 14.00
N GLU A 44 1.57 -21.88 12.86
CA GLU A 44 0.76 -20.95 12.07
C GLU A 44 -0.58 -21.59 11.63
N TYR A 45 -0.54 -22.83 11.12
CA TYR A 45 -1.75 -23.59 10.80
C TYR A 45 -2.70 -23.72 12.00
N ALA A 46 -2.17 -24.12 13.15
CA ALA A 46 -2.96 -24.27 14.37
C ALA A 46 -3.55 -22.93 14.83
N TYR A 47 -2.78 -21.84 14.74
CA TYR A 47 -3.26 -20.51 15.11
C TYR A 47 -4.33 -19.97 14.16
N HIS A 48 -4.29 -20.29 12.87
CA HIS A 48 -5.38 -19.96 11.96
C HIS A 48 -6.70 -20.65 12.34
N LEU A 49 -6.65 -21.93 12.75
CA LEU A 49 -7.82 -22.62 13.29
C LEU A 49 -8.30 -21.97 14.59
N MET A 50 -7.38 -21.63 15.49
CA MET A 50 -7.71 -20.96 16.75
C MET A 50 -8.32 -19.58 16.54
N HIS A 51 -7.91 -18.87 15.49
CA HIS A 51 -8.49 -17.58 15.13
C HIS A 51 -9.95 -17.71 14.64
N ILE A 52 -10.27 -18.75 13.86
CA ILE A 52 -11.66 -19.03 13.45
C ILE A 52 -12.52 -19.27 14.70
N LEU A 53 -12.00 -20.03 15.67
CA LEU A 53 -12.68 -20.28 16.94
C LEU A 53 -12.83 -19.00 17.78
N LYS A 54 -11.80 -18.15 17.87
CA LYS A 54 -11.84 -16.87 18.59
C LYS A 54 -12.95 -15.95 18.09
N SER A 55 -13.15 -15.89 16.77
CA SER A 55 -14.19 -15.06 16.15
C SER A 55 -15.60 -15.49 16.56
N ALA A 56 -15.82 -16.80 16.78
CA ALA A 56 -17.10 -17.33 17.26
C ALA A 56 -17.19 -17.39 18.80
N HIS A 57 -16.04 -17.47 19.48
CA HIS A 57 -15.89 -17.64 20.93
C HIS A 57 -14.89 -16.61 21.46
N PRO A 58 -15.32 -15.38 21.79
CA PRO A 58 -14.40 -14.28 22.15
C PRO A 58 -13.53 -14.54 23.39
N GLU A 59 -13.90 -15.48 24.26
CA GLU A 59 -13.11 -15.86 25.45
C GLU A 59 -12.02 -16.92 25.15
N PHE A 60 -12.00 -17.46 23.93
CA PHE A 60 -11.07 -18.53 23.55
C PHE A 60 -9.64 -18.01 23.32
N GLY A 61 -8.64 -18.86 23.50
CA GLY A 61 -7.23 -18.57 23.17
C GLY A 61 -6.32 -18.45 24.39
N THR A 62 -5.08 -18.94 24.25
CA THR A 62 -4.02 -18.77 25.26
C THR A 62 -3.32 -17.43 25.09
N GLU A 63 -2.62 -16.96 26.14
CA GLU A 63 -1.78 -15.74 26.05
C GLU A 63 -0.71 -15.85 24.95
N GLU A 64 -0.18 -17.05 24.67
CA GLU A 64 0.76 -17.28 23.58
C GLU A 64 0.11 -17.05 22.20
N PHE A 65 -1.10 -17.60 21.98
CA PHE A 65 -1.86 -17.40 20.75
C PHE A 65 -2.23 -15.93 20.55
N LEU A 66 -2.71 -15.24 21.59
CA LEU A 66 -3.07 -13.82 21.51
C LEU A 66 -1.84 -12.96 21.17
N ARG A 67 -0.69 -13.23 21.80
CA ARG A 67 0.58 -12.56 21.44
C ARG A 67 0.98 -12.82 19.99
N TRP A 68 0.80 -14.04 19.49
CA TRP A 68 1.08 -14.35 18.09
C TRP A 68 0.16 -13.58 17.14
N VAL A 69 -1.13 -13.46 17.45
CA VAL A 69 -2.08 -12.64 16.65
C VAL A 69 -1.64 -11.18 16.63
N ASP A 70 -1.31 -10.60 17.79
CA ASP A 70 -0.87 -9.22 17.90
C ASP A 70 0.44 -8.98 17.14
N GLN A 71 1.40 -9.89 17.27
CA GLN A 71 2.69 -9.81 16.58
C GLN A 71 2.53 -9.94 15.06
N SER A 72 1.74 -10.90 14.60
CA SER A 72 1.49 -11.12 13.17
C SER A 72 0.80 -9.91 12.53
N ASN A 73 -0.11 -9.26 13.26
CA ASN A 73 -0.73 -8.01 12.81
C ASN A 73 0.31 -6.89 12.75
N SER A 74 1.15 -6.74 13.78
CA SER A 74 2.22 -5.74 13.80
C SER A 74 3.20 -5.90 12.63
N GLU A 75 3.64 -7.12 12.35
CA GLU A 75 4.58 -7.42 11.25
C GLU A 75 3.97 -7.09 9.88
N LYS A 76 2.71 -7.49 9.65
CA LYS A 76 1.98 -7.12 8.42
C LYS A 76 1.85 -5.61 8.26
N ILE A 77 1.54 -4.89 9.34
CA ILE A 77 1.46 -3.43 9.30
C ILE A 77 2.82 -2.80 8.98
N ASP A 78 3.91 -3.34 9.52
CA ASP A 78 5.25 -2.85 9.21
C ASP A 78 5.65 -3.10 7.74
N GLU A 79 5.31 -4.26 7.18
CA GLU A 79 5.50 -4.56 5.75
C GLU A 79 4.71 -3.63 4.83
N VAL A 80 3.46 -3.32 5.20
CA VAL A 80 2.62 -2.35 4.49
C VAL A 80 3.25 -0.96 4.54
N ASN A 81 3.69 -0.51 5.73
CA ASN A 81 4.34 0.78 5.90
C ASN A 81 5.60 0.91 5.05
N GLN A 82 6.47 -0.11 5.08
CA GLN A 82 7.70 -0.12 4.29
C GLN A 82 7.40 -0.08 2.79
N PHE A 83 6.41 -0.85 2.33
CA PHE A 83 6.00 -0.85 0.94
C PHE A 83 5.49 0.52 0.49
N LEU A 84 4.58 1.15 1.25
CA LEU A 84 4.03 2.46 0.93
C LEU A 84 5.12 3.54 0.83
N MET A 85 6.07 3.53 1.76
CA MET A 85 7.19 4.47 1.75
C MET A 85 8.12 4.24 0.55
N LYS A 86 8.46 2.99 0.25
CA LYS A 86 9.29 2.64 -0.91
C LYS A 86 8.59 2.94 -2.23
N LEU A 87 7.29 2.69 -2.34
CA LEU A 87 6.51 3.02 -3.53
C LEU A 87 6.47 4.54 -3.76
N ALA A 88 6.32 5.34 -2.70
CA ALA A 88 6.32 6.79 -2.80
C ALA A 88 7.66 7.33 -3.33
N GLU A 89 8.78 6.80 -2.83
CA GLU A 89 10.13 7.10 -3.32
C GLU A 89 10.27 6.72 -4.80
N ARG A 90 9.95 5.47 -5.15
CA ARG A 90 10.04 4.99 -6.54
C ARG A 90 9.19 5.79 -7.53
N LEU A 91 7.98 6.19 -7.13
CA LEU A 91 7.11 7.04 -7.96
C LEU A 91 7.73 8.43 -8.16
N THR A 92 8.29 9.01 -7.10
CA THR A 92 8.95 10.32 -7.16
C THR A 92 10.16 10.26 -8.09
N ASP A 93 11.06 9.29 -7.87
CA ASP A 93 12.26 9.11 -8.68
C ASP A 93 11.91 8.87 -10.14
N TYR A 94 10.95 7.97 -10.42
CA TYR A 94 10.50 7.70 -11.77
C TYR A 94 9.98 8.95 -12.49
N VAL A 95 9.20 9.79 -11.81
CA VAL A 95 8.70 11.05 -12.38
C VAL A 95 9.87 11.98 -12.68
N ILE A 96 10.75 12.23 -11.71
CA ILE A 96 11.87 13.15 -11.86
C ILE A 96 12.84 12.70 -12.95
N ASP A 97 13.21 11.42 -12.96
CA ASP A 97 14.13 10.87 -13.95
C ASP A 97 13.54 10.89 -15.37
N THR A 98 12.23 10.62 -15.48
CA THR A 98 11.53 10.74 -16.77
C THR A 98 11.50 12.18 -17.26
N LEU A 99 11.20 13.16 -16.39
CA LEU A 99 11.26 14.57 -16.76
C LEU A 99 12.68 14.97 -17.20
N LYS A 100 13.71 14.58 -16.43
CA LYS A 100 15.12 14.84 -16.76
C LYS A 100 15.51 14.26 -18.12
N ARG A 101 15.04 13.05 -18.43
CA ARG A 101 15.30 12.38 -19.71
C ARG A 101 14.58 13.05 -20.89
N VAL A 102 13.33 13.45 -20.71
CA VAL A 102 12.48 14.01 -21.78
C VAL A 102 12.82 15.47 -22.08
N HIS A 103 12.96 16.28 -21.04
CA HIS A 103 13.09 17.74 -21.15
C HIS A 103 14.54 18.23 -20.96
N GLY A 104 15.41 17.40 -20.39
CA GLY A 104 16.84 17.68 -20.21
C GLY A 104 17.19 18.40 -18.90
N THR A 105 18.48 18.38 -18.56
CA THR A 105 19.01 18.97 -17.31
C THR A 105 19.78 20.28 -17.54
N HIS A 106 19.86 20.73 -18.79
CA HIS A 106 20.51 21.99 -19.16
C HIS A 106 19.74 23.18 -18.59
N ARG A 107 20.43 24.31 -18.39
CA ARG A 107 19.83 25.54 -17.88
C ARG A 107 19.24 26.37 -19.02
N LEU A 108 18.10 27.00 -18.75
CA LEU A 108 17.42 27.93 -19.66
C LEU A 108 17.84 29.38 -19.36
N ALA A 109 17.32 30.33 -20.14
CA ALA A 109 17.60 31.76 -19.95
C ALA A 109 17.14 32.31 -18.59
N SER A 110 16.19 31.63 -17.93
CA SER A 110 15.71 31.87 -16.58
C SER A 110 16.68 31.42 -15.47
N ASP A 111 17.77 30.73 -15.84
CA ASP A 111 18.68 29.98 -14.95
C ASP A 111 18.07 28.71 -14.30
N GLU A 112 16.83 28.34 -14.64
CA GLU A 112 16.23 27.08 -14.21
C GLU A 112 16.64 25.89 -15.11
N GLN A 113 16.60 24.68 -14.55
CA GLN A 113 16.81 23.46 -15.34
C GLN A 113 15.60 23.17 -16.23
N ALA A 114 15.84 22.75 -17.47
CA ALA A 114 14.80 22.54 -18.47
C ALA A 114 13.71 21.54 -18.00
N PHE A 115 14.07 20.43 -17.35
CA PHE A 115 13.09 19.49 -16.79
C PHE A 115 12.18 20.09 -15.73
N TRP A 116 12.66 21.11 -15.02
CA TRP A 116 11.87 21.77 -13.99
C TRP A 116 10.96 22.84 -14.61
N GLU A 117 11.50 23.70 -15.47
CA GLU A 117 10.71 24.79 -16.05
C GLU A 117 9.74 24.33 -17.14
N ILE A 118 10.17 23.43 -18.02
CA ILE A 118 9.35 22.89 -19.12
C ILE A 118 8.52 21.71 -18.62
N GLY A 119 9.15 20.81 -17.85
CA GLY A 119 8.51 19.58 -17.40
C GLY A 119 7.51 19.76 -16.25
N VAL A 120 7.56 20.87 -15.50
CA VAL A 120 6.57 21.22 -14.47
C VAL A 120 5.84 22.50 -14.89
N GLU A 121 4.87 22.36 -15.80
CA GLU A 121 4.16 23.51 -16.36
C GLU A 121 3.42 24.32 -15.28
N SER A 122 2.83 23.62 -14.30
CA SER A 122 2.07 24.21 -13.19
C SER A 122 2.91 25.17 -12.35
N GLU A 123 2.66 26.47 -12.50
CA GLU A 123 3.27 27.54 -11.69
C GLU A 123 2.97 27.36 -10.20
N ARG A 124 1.77 26.86 -9.86
CA ARG A 124 1.37 26.58 -8.48
C ARG A 124 2.33 25.58 -7.83
N ILE A 125 2.64 24.49 -8.54
CA ILE A 125 3.56 23.46 -8.03
C ILE A 125 4.96 24.04 -7.87
N ARG A 126 5.47 24.75 -8.89
CA ARG A 126 6.80 25.36 -8.84
C ARG A 126 6.94 26.35 -7.69
N ARG A 127 5.93 27.20 -7.47
CA ARG A 127 5.89 28.15 -6.35
C ARG A 127 5.86 27.43 -5.00
N ASN A 128 4.98 26.46 -4.82
CA ASN A 128 4.85 25.74 -3.55
C ASN A 128 6.15 25.00 -3.18
N ALA A 129 6.79 24.34 -4.16
CA ALA A 129 8.07 23.67 -3.94
C ALA A 129 9.18 24.66 -3.59
N PHE A 130 9.21 25.82 -4.25
CA PHE A 130 10.15 26.89 -3.92
C PHE A 130 9.94 27.44 -2.51
N GLU A 131 8.69 27.73 -2.12
CA GLU A 131 8.37 28.19 -0.76
C GLU A 131 8.78 27.17 0.30
N ALA A 132 8.47 25.88 0.07
CA ALA A 132 8.89 24.80 0.97
C ALA A 132 10.42 24.70 1.09
N GLN A 133 11.13 24.81 -0.02
CA GLN A 133 12.60 24.86 -0.05
C GLN A 133 13.15 26.05 0.73
N GLN A 134 12.55 27.24 0.60
CA GLN A 134 13.00 28.43 1.33
C GLN A 134 12.77 28.29 2.85
N ASN A 135 11.67 27.66 3.24
CA ASN A 135 11.32 27.41 4.63
C ASN A 135 12.21 26.33 5.29
N ASP A 136 12.82 25.43 4.51
CA ASP A 136 13.81 24.48 4.99
C ASP A 136 15.18 25.15 5.19
N LYS A 137 15.39 25.65 6.41
CA LYS A 137 16.62 26.34 6.81
C LYS A 137 17.76 25.40 7.21
N ALA A 138 17.47 24.13 7.48
CA ALA A 138 18.44 23.22 8.08
C ALA A 138 19.10 22.30 7.04
N ARG A 139 18.31 21.79 6.08
CA ARG A 139 18.78 20.80 5.09
C ARG A 139 18.18 21.06 3.73
N ARG A 140 18.34 22.29 3.24
CA ARG A 140 17.82 22.71 1.93
C ARG A 140 18.26 21.77 0.82
N LYS A 141 17.29 21.15 0.15
CA LYS A 141 17.45 20.23 -0.99
C LYS A 141 17.11 20.91 -2.32
N PRO A 142 17.31 20.27 -3.48
CA PRO A 142 16.74 20.70 -4.75
C PRO A 142 15.21 20.83 -4.70
N LYS A 143 14.61 21.63 -5.60
CA LYS A 143 13.17 21.98 -5.54
C LYS A 143 12.28 20.74 -5.71
N GLU A 144 12.69 19.82 -6.58
CA GLU A 144 11.98 18.57 -6.83
C GLU A 144 11.85 17.69 -5.58
N ALA A 145 12.74 17.85 -4.59
CA ALA A 145 12.68 17.10 -3.32
C ALA A 145 11.53 17.57 -2.39
N TYR A 146 10.84 18.66 -2.75
CA TYR A 146 9.72 19.23 -1.99
C TYR A 146 8.36 18.95 -2.66
N LEU A 147 8.35 18.18 -3.75
CA LEU A 147 7.10 17.71 -4.36
C LEU A 147 6.42 16.67 -3.46
N ASN A 148 5.10 16.75 -3.36
CA ASN A 148 4.29 15.69 -2.77
C ASN A 148 3.65 14.81 -3.86
N ILE A 149 3.06 13.68 -3.43
CA ILE A 149 2.45 12.69 -4.32
C ILE A 149 1.31 13.28 -5.18
N VAL A 150 0.55 14.26 -4.67
CA VAL A 150 -0.51 14.92 -5.45
C VAL A 150 0.08 15.87 -6.49
N ASP A 151 1.20 16.52 -6.20
CA ASP A 151 1.93 17.31 -7.19
C ASP A 151 2.43 16.40 -8.33
N LEU A 152 2.90 15.18 -8.03
CA LEU A 152 3.27 14.21 -9.06
C LEU A 152 2.09 13.88 -9.98
N ALA A 153 0.89 13.61 -9.42
CA ALA A 153 -0.32 13.35 -10.21
C ALA A 153 -0.67 14.51 -11.16
N GLU A 154 -0.49 15.75 -10.70
CA GLU A 154 -0.74 16.93 -11.54
C GLU A 154 0.34 17.14 -12.60
N ILE A 155 1.60 16.83 -12.30
CA ILE A 155 2.70 16.86 -13.26
C ILE A 155 2.50 15.83 -14.37
N VAL A 156 2.23 14.56 -14.02
CA VAL A 156 2.15 13.47 -15.01
C VAL A 156 1.00 13.66 -16.00
N LYS A 157 -0.10 14.30 -15.58
CA LYS A 157 -1.27 14.52 -16.46
C LYS A 157 -1.14 15.71 -17.41
N GLN A 158 -0.09 16.54 -17.26
CA GLN A 158 0.20 17.64 -18.19
C GLN A 158 0.37 17.09 -19.61
N ASN A 159 -0.04 17.87 -20.61
CA ASN A 159 -0.14 17.36 -21.99
C ASN A 159 1.24 17.00 -22.57
N ASN A 160 2.28 17.75 -22.22
CA ASN A 160 3.66 17.49 -22.63
C ASN A 160 4.31 16.29 -21.89
N ASN A 161 3.67 15.78 -20.83
CA ASN A 161 4.20 14.73 -19.97
C ASN A 161 3.46 13.40 -20.13
N TRP A 162 2.13 13.44 -20.28
CA TRP A 162 1.27 12.25 -20.22
C TRP A 162 1.73 11.06 -21.10
N PRO A 163 2.15 11.26 -22.36
CA PRO A 163 2.63 10.16 -23.20
C PRO A 163 3.82 9.38 -22.62
N HIS A 164 4.59 9.98 -21.71
CA HIS A 164 5.75 9.37 -21.05
C HIS A 164 5.40 8.66 -19.73
N PHE A 165 4.20 8.91 -19.20
CA PHE A 165 3.75 8.41 -17.90
C PHE A 165 2.57 7.45 -17.97
N GLU A 166 1.82 7.44 -19.07
CA GLU A 166 0.56 6.69 -19.14
C GLU A 166 0.71 5.20 -18.83
N TYR A 167 1.81 4.56 -19.24
CA TYR A 167 2.04 3.15 -18.94
C TYR A 167 2.02 2.84 -17.44
N VAL A 168 2.64 3.70 -16.63
CA VAL A 168 2.76 3.50 -15.18
C VAL A 168 1.56 4.06 -14.44
N PHE A 169 0.98 5.16 -14.91
CA PHE A 169 -0.01 5.92 -14.14
C PHE A 169 -1.47 5.65 -14.54
N LYS A 170 -1.72 5.08 -15.72
CA LYS A 170 -3.08 4.80 -16.22
C LYS A 170 -3.60 3.45 -15.68
N ASN A 171 -3.85 3.36 -14.38
CA ASN A 171 -4.37 2.16 -13.73
C ASN A 171 -5.76 2.42 -13.16
N ALA A 172 -6.78 1.83 -13.77
CA ALA A 172 -8.16 1.96 -13.30
C ALA A 172 -8.35 1.18 -12.00
N LEU A 173 -8.96 1.81 -11.00
CA LEU A 173 -9.41 1.10 -9.81
C LEU A 173 -10.57 0.15 -10.17
N PRO A 174 -10.76 -0.94 -9.41
CA PRO A 174 -11.95 -1.77 -9.54
C PRO A 174 -13.23 -0.94 -9.40
N GLY A 175 -14.15 -1.06 -10.36
CA GLY A 175 -15.40 -0.31 -10.39
C GLY A 175 -15.31 1.12 -10.94
N GLU A 176 -14.13 1.59 -11.32
CA GLU A 176 -13.98 2.91 -11.93
C GLU A 176 -14.58 2.94 -13.36
N ARG A 177 -15.12 4.10 -13.76
CA ARG A 177 -15.76 4.26 -15.08
C ARG A 177 -14.75 3.97 -16.20
N SER A 178 -15.16 3.15 -17.17
CA SER A 178 -14.35 2.84 -18.35
C SER A 178 -14.19 4.04 -19.29
N GLY A 179 -13.09 4.03 -20.07
CA GLY A 179 -12.83 5.03 -21.11
C GLY A 179 -12.27 6.37 -20.62
N GLN A 180 -11.81 6.46 -19.36
CA GLN A 180 -11.19 7.69 -18.87
C GLN A 180 -9.78 7.88 -19.45
N LYS A 181 -9.44 9.13 -19.78
CA LYS A 181 -8.10 9.50 -20.26
C LYS A 181 -7.07 9.25 -19.15
N TYR A 182 -7.42 9.66 -17.92
CA TYR A 182 -6.59 9.55 -16.74
C TYR A 182 -7.27 8.64 -15.72
N TYR A 183 -6.50 7.77 -15.09
CA TYR A 183 -6.93 6.91 -13.99
C TYR A 183 -6.02 7.17 -12.79
N LEU A 184 -6.19 8.34 -12.18
CA LEU A 184 -5.30 8.87 -11.13
C LEU A 184 -5.97 8.97 -9.76
N ALA A 185 -7.22 8.50 -9.62
CA ALA A 185 -7.97 8.56 -8.36
C ALA A 185 -7.22 7.84 -7.22
N TRP A 186 -6.61 6.69 -7.51
CA TRP A 186 -5.82 5.89 -6.58
C TRP A 186 -4.66 6.67 -5.94
N ILE A 187 -4.16 7.74 -6.56
CA ILE A 187 -3.05 8.53 -6.01
C ILE A 187 -3.49 9.32 -4.77
N GLN A 188 -4.75 9.77 -4.74
CA GLN A 188 -5.30 10.46 -3.58
C GLN A 188 -5.40 9.51 -2.39
N ASP A 189 -5.89 8.30 -2.62
CA ASP A 189 -6.02 7.28 -1.59
C ASP A 189 -4.62 6.82 -1.12
N PHE A 190 -3.70 6.59 -2.06
CA PHE A 190 -2.30 6.28 -1.76
C PHE A 190 -1.62 7.36 -0.92
N LYS A 191 -1.90 8.66 -1.15
CA LYS A 191 -1.39 9.75 -0.31
C LYS A 191 -1.83 9.57 1.14
N GLU A 192 -3.10 9.24 1.38
CA GLU A 192 -3.60 9.07 2.75
C GLU A 192 -2.96 7.85 3.42
N LEU A 193 -2.82 6.73 2.71
CA LEU A 193 -2.11 5.55 3.21
C LEU A 193 -0.66 5.86 3.56
N ARG A 194 0.06 6.58 2.69
CA ARG A 194 1.43 7.01 2.95
C ARG A 194 1.51 7.93 4.17
N ASN A 195 0.52 8.78 4.41
CA ASN A 195 0.48 9.65 5.58
C ASN A 195 0.27 8.85 6.88
N ILE A 196 -0.52 7.78 6.84
CA ILE A 196 -0.64 6.83 7.96
C ILE A 196 0.72 6.17 8.21
N ALA A 197 1.37 5.65 7.17
CA ALA A 197 2.68 5.00 7.27
C ALA A 197 3.77 5.93 7.84
N ALA A 198 3.83 7.18 7.38
CA ALA A 198 4.84 8.15 7.79
C ALA A 198 4.64 8.71 9.20
N HIS A 199 3.40 8.69 9.71
CA HIS A 199 3.05 9.23 11.02
C HIS A 199 2.36 8.17 11.87
N LYS A 200 3.07 7.06 12.13
CA LYS A 200 2.59 5.98 13.01
C LYS A 200 2.14 6.56 14.34
N ASN A 201 0.84 6.55 14.58
CA ASN A 201 0.27 6.83 15.89
C ASN A 201 -0.81 5.76 16.16
N GLN A 202 -1.08 5.50 17.44
CA GLN A 202 -2.03 4.44 17.83
C GLN A 202 -3.48 4.68 17.35
N LEU A 203 -3.77 5.88 16.83
CA LEU A 203 -5.12 6.30 16.40
C LEU A 203 -5.35 6.13 14.89
N LYS A 204 -4.28 5.92 14.10
CA LYS A 204 -4.35 5.75 12.64
C LYS A 204 -4.00 4.32 12.29
N THR A 205 -5.02 3.50 12.09
CA THR A 205 -4.91 2.10 11.67
C THR A 205 -5.42 1.95 10.23
N TYR A 206 -4.95 0.92 9.54
CA TYR A 206 -5.47 0.54 8.23
C TYR A 206 -6.80 -0.21 8.38
N THR A 207 -7.74 0.10 7.49
CA THR A 207 -8.97 -0.65 7.29
C THR A 207 -8.75 -1.80 6.30
N ASP A 208 -9.70 -2.74 6.18
CA ASP A 208 -9.60 -3.82 5.19
C ASP A 208 -9.54 -3.27 3.75
N ALA A 209 -10.31 -2.23 3.45
CA ALA A 209 -10.30 -1.56 2.16
C ALA A 209 -8.93 -0.90 1.85
N ASP A 210 -8.25 -0.38 2.89
CA ASP A 210 -6.89 0.16 2.73
C ASP A 210 -5.90 -0.96 2.37
N LEU A 211 -6.03 -2.12 2.99
CA LEU A 211 -5.17 -3.28 2.71
C LEU A 211 -5.44 -3.87 1.32
N GLU A 212 -6.70 -3.90 0.88
CA GLU A 212 -7.07 -4.26 -0.50
C GLU A 212 -6.42 -3.30 -1.52
N LEU A 213 -6.45 -1.99 -1.26
CA LEU A 213 -5.79 -1.01 -2.11
C LEU A 213 -4.26 -1.23 -2.11
N VAL A 214 -3.65 -1.53 -0.96
CA VAL A 214 -2.20 -1.84 -0.89
C VAL A 214 -1.86 -3.04 -1.77
N GLU A 215 -2.66 -4.10 -1.74
CA GLU A 215 -2.44 -5.29 -2.56
C GLU A 215 -2.63 -4.98 -4.05
N TRP A 216 -3.65 -4.20 -4.40
CA TRP A 216 -3.82 -3.70 -5.76
C TRP A 216 -2.61 -2.87 -6.23
N LEU A 217 -2.05 -2.00 -5.38
CA LEU A 217 -0.84 -1.25 -5.70
C LEU A 217 0.37 -2.17 -5.93
N ARG A 218 0.50 -3.27 -5.17
CA ARG A 218 1.58 -4.26 -5.32
C ARG A 218 1.50 -5.03 -6.64
N THR A 219 0.29 -5.32 -7.09
CA THR A 219 0.02 -6.19 -8.24
C THR A 219 -0.15 -5.43 -9.55
N GLU A 220 -0.74 -4.24 -9.51
CA GLU A 220 -1.09 -3.48 -10.73
C GLU A 220 -0.17 -2.31 -11.02
N VAL A 221 0.34 -1.63 -9.99
CA VAL A 221 1.12 -0.38 -10.16
C VAL A 221 2.62 -0.62 -10.00
N HIS A 222 3.03 -1.20 -8.86
CA HIS A 222 4.42 -1.43 -8.51
C HIS A 222 5.23 -2.20 -9.56
N PRO A 223 4.68 -3.21 -10.27
CA PRO A 223 5.42 -3.95 -11.30
C PRO A 223 5.66 -3.15 -12.59
N LYS A 224 4.91 -2.06 -12.82
CA LYS A 224 5.07 -1.19 -14.01
C LYS A 224 6.20 -0.18 -13.83
N LEU A 225 6.61 0.09 -12.59
CA LEU A 225 7.74 0.96 -12.31
C LEU A 225 9.05 0.27 -12.69
N PRO A 226 9.96 0.94 -13.43
CA PRO A 226 11.26 0.39 -13.75
C PRO A 226 12.08 0.10 -12.48
N SER A 227 12.94 -0.91 -12.56
CA SER A 227 13.82 -1.33 -11.45
C SER A 227 14.92 -0.32 -11.17
#